data_AF-A0ABD0JN50-F1
#
_entry.id   AF-A0ABD0JN50-F1
#
_cell.length_a   1.000
_cell.length_b   1.000
_cell.length_c   1.000
_cell.angle_alpha   90.00
_cell.angle_beta   90.00
_cell.angle_gamma   90.00
#
_symmetry.space_group_name_H-M   'P 1'
#
loop_
_entity.id
_entity.type
_entity.pdbx_description
1 polymer ?
#
loop_
_entity_poly.entity_id
_entity_poly.type
_entity_poly.pdbx_seq_one_letter_code
_entity_poly.pdbx_strand_id
1 'polypeptide(L)'
;MSGFLSAKSALSNGHHVEFLTPLPPYGPSEKEETKGFGVAVRSALCGCTNLHTHRGRRNNALLILTIAILPVVALVIQNAVFVQNSNAILTTSVKVKDDVLFSIQSGTVVHYMQIERGTSALYISSTGDANVLKNLQGFRDNTDRAIESLTLWVGSSVDGENFVSRDKFHQSIRDFRELVTNVSVTVPENVAFYSNFIAVMIGWLADSIQISRSGDLWPVLVRYHMLIISKEQAGVERALGSTFFATGELRC
;
A
#
# COMPACT_ATOMS: atom_id res chain seq x y z
N MET A 1 -4.93 11.51 -47.57
CA MET A 1 -6.37 11.77 -47.85
C MET A 1 -6.92 12.49 -46.63
N SER A 2 -6.90 13.84 -46.63
CA SER A 2 -8.05 14.74 -46.94
C SER A 2 -9.18 14.55 -45.91
N GLY A 3 -9.49 15.49 -45.01
CA GLY A 3 -10.14 16.78 -45.27
C GLY A 3 -11.53 16.73 -44.58
N PHE A 4 -11.82 17.60 -43.60
CA PHE A 4 -12.59 18.86 -43.73
C PHE A 4 -14.15 18.70 -43.83
N LEU A 5 -14.83 19.34 -42.85
CA LEU A 5 -16.12 20.08 -42.89
C LEU A 5 -17.48 19.44 -43.28
N SER A 6 -18.42 19.57 -42.33
CA SER A 6 -19.70 20.35 -42.40
C SER A 6 -20.92 19.90 -43.24
N ALA A 7 -22.08 20.41 -42.77
CA ALA A 7 -23.44 20.49 -43.35
C ALA A 7 -24.41 19.34 -42.95
N LYS A 8 -25.73 19.52 -42.70
CA LYS A 8 -26.70 20.51 -43.19
C LYS A 8 -28.07 20.39 -42.45
N SER A 9 -28.77 21.53 -42.29
CA SER A 9 -30.22 21.86 -42.37
C SER A 9 -31.36 20.84 -42.12
N ALA A 10 -32.46 21.33 -41.50
CA ALA A 10 -33.83 21.53 -42.10
C ALA A 10 -34.99 21.38 -41.06
N LEU A 11 -35.82 22.43 -40.84
CA LEU A 11 -37.27 22.57 -41.19
C LEU A 11 -38.24 21.84 -40.20
N SER A 12 -39.46 22.26 -39.84
CA SER A 12 -40.46 23.18 -40.41
C SER A 12 -41.65 23.37 -39.41
N ASN A 13 -42.39 24.48 -39.55
CA ASN A 13 -43.85 24.69 -39.30
C ASN A 13 -44.39 24.61 -37.85
N GLY A 14 -45.37 25.40 -37.38
CA GLY A 14 -46.30 26.36 -37.99
C GLY A 14 -47.71 26.19 -37.38
N HIS A 15 -48.44 27.32 -37.22
CA HIS A 15 -49.90 27.51 -37.00
C HIS A 15 -50.50 27.77 -35.59
N HIS A 16 -50.89 29.05 -35.42
CA HIS A 16 -52.20 29.61 -35.03
C HIS A 16 -53.10 28.91 -33.99
N VAL A 17 -53.56 29.67 -32.96
CA VAL A 17 -54.99 29.80 -32.57
C VAL A 17 -55.24 31.17 -31.87
N GLU A 18 -56.43 31.71 -32.09
CA GLU A 18 -57.01 32.99 -31.66
C GLU A 18 -57.90 32.84 -30.40
N PHE A 19 -58.12 33.96 -29.69
CA PHE A 19 -59.37 34.39 -29.04
C PHE A 19 -59.73 34.03 -27.56
N LEU A 20 -60.21 35.09 -26.87
CA LEU A 20 -61.11 35.22 -25.69
C LEU A 20 -60.62 35.07 -24.23
N THR A 21 -60.66 36.21 -23.52
CA THR A 21 -61.01 36.41 -22.09
C THR A 21 -62.45 35.94 -21.78
N PRO A 22 -62.95 35.75 -20.52
CA PRO A 22 -62.55 36.41 -19.25
C PRO A 22 -62.52 35.57 -17.94
N LEU A 23 -62.01 36.21 -16.86
CA LEU A 23 -61.97 35.99 -15.38
C LEU A 23 -63.06 35.10 -14.70
N PRO A 24 -63.03 34.79 -13.36
CA PRO A 24 -62.00 34.54 -12.30
C PRO A 24 -62.37 33.22 -11.52
N PRO A 25 -62.18 32.95 -10.18
CA PRO A 25 -61.24 33.38 -9.12
C PRO A 25 -60.52 32.22 -8.35
N TYR A 26 -59.55 32.59 -7.48
CA TYR A 26 -59.15 31.98 -6.18
C TYR A 26 -58.96 30.44 -6.01
N GLY A 27 -57.74 30.02 -5.60
CA GLY A 27 -57.52 28.84 -4.73
C GLY A 27 -56.41 27.87 -5.14
N PRO A 28 -55.74 27.17 -4.20
CA PRO A 28 -54.28 26.98 -4.22
C PRO A 28 -53.80 25.57 -4.62
N SER A 29 -52.53 25.48 -5.04
CA SER A 29 -51.74 24.24 -5.04
C SER A 29 -50.25 24.56 -4.83
N GLU A 30 -49.78 24.29 -3.60
CA GLU A 30 -48.51 23.61 -3.24
C GLU A 30 -47.79 22.87 -4.40
N LYS A 31 -46.46 22.71 -4.56
CA LYS A 31 -45.21 22.79 -3.77
C LYS A 31 -44.04 22.96 -4.77
N GLU A 32 -42.90 23.53 -4.37
CA GLU A 32 -41.63 22.80 -4.38
C GLU A 32 -40.49 23.55 -3.70
N GLU A 33 -39.68 22.76 -3.01
CA GLU A 33 -38.80 23.09 -1.91
C GLU A 33 -37.35 23.12 -2.42
N THR A 34 -36.69 24.28 -2.36
CA THR A 34 -35.22 24.36 -2.41
C THR A 34 -34.75 24.97 -1.09
N LYS A 35 -34.39 24.09 -0.15
CA LYS A 35 -33.77 24.46 1.12
C LYS A 35 -32.35 24.96 0.88
N GLY A 36 -32.24 26.23 0.48
CA GLY A 36 -31.01 26.99 0.64
C GLY A 36 -30.67 27.04 2.13
N PHE A 37 -29.46 26.61 2.49
CA PHE A 37 -28.91 26.78 3.83
C PHE A 37 -28.73 28.28 4.08
N GLY A 38 -29.79 28.94 4.53
CA GLY A 38 -29.81 30.34 4.91
C GLY A 38 -29.05 30.51 6.21
N VAL A 39 -27.77 30.87 6.13
CA VAL A 39 -27.08 31.47 7.26
C VAL A 39 -27.69 32.85 7.46
N ALA A 40 -28.67 32.94 8.37
CA ALA A 40 -29.20 34.22 8.83
C ALA A 40 -28.12 34.92 9.66
N VAL A 41 -27.22 35.65 8.98
CA VAL A 41 -26.33 36.60 9.65
C VAL A 41 -27.20 37.78 10.07
N ARG A 42 -27.83 37.67 11.24
CA ARG A 42 -28.37 38.85 11.91
C ARG A 42 -27.19 39.76 12.21
N SER A 43 -27.14 40.92 11.56
CA SER A 43 -26.22 42.03 11.84
C SER A 43 -26.53 42.67 13.19
N ALA A 44 -26.51 41.89 14.28
CA ALA A 44 -26.77 42.39 15.63
C ALA A 44 -25.54 43.09 16.25
N LEU A 45 -24.39 43.10 15.56
CA LEU A 45 -23.12 43.59 16.07
C LEU A 45 -22.75 45.02 15.64
N CYS A 46 -23.62 45.70 14.87
CA CYS A 46 -23.46 47.11 14.51
C CYS A 46 -24.63 47.96 15.03
N GLY A 47 -25.14 47.65 16.22
CA GLY A 47 -26.08 48.51 16.92
C GLY A 47 -25.32 49.58 17.71
N CYS A 48 -25.16 50.77 17.11
CA CYS A 48 -24.76 52.06 17.71
C CYS A 48 -24.26 52.02 19.17
N THR A 49 -23.07 51.50 19.40
CA THR A 49 -22.34 51.70 20.65
C THR A 49 -21.67 53.07 20.58
N ASN A 50 -22.29 54.07 21.22
CA ASN A 50 -21.75 55.43 21.30
C ASN A 50 -20.26 55.45 21.72
N LEU A 51 -19.37 55.78 20.76
CA LEU A 51 -17.92 55.91 20.98
C LEU A 51 -17.57 57.07 21.93
N HIS A 52 -18.54 57.96 22.17
CA HIS A 52 -18.40 59.13 23.03
C HIS A 52 -18.44 58.82 24.54
N THR A 53 -19.02 57.68 24.95
CA THR A 53 -19.18 57.32 26.36
C THR A 53 -18.14 56.31 26.81
N HIS A 54 -17.54 56.48 28.00
CA HIS A 54 -16.47 55.61 28.53
C HIS A 54 -16.89 54.12 28.63
N ARG A 55 -18.18 53.85 28.83
CA ARG A 55 -18.77 52.51 28.85
C ARG A 55 -18.89 51.88 27.45
N GLY A 56 -19.20 52.68 26.41
CA GLY A 56 -19.33 52.21 25.04
C GLY A 56 -17.99 51.80 24.42
N ARG A 57 -16.93 52.58 24.69
CA ARG A 57 -15.56 52.24 24.29
C ARG A 57 -15.08 50.92 24.88
N ARG A 58 -15.41 50.64 26.16
CA ARG A 58 -15.07 49.38 26.83
C ARG A 58 -15.78 48.19 26.19
N ASN A 59 -17.07 48.31 25.88
CA ASN A 59 -17.83 47.24 25.25
C ASN A 59 -17.36 46.97 23.81
N ASN A 60 -17.05 48.00 23.04
CA ASN A 60 -16.50 47.85 21.69
C ASN A 60 -15.11 47.22 21.69
N ALA A 61 -14.24 47.60 22.64
CA ALA A 61 -12.93 46.98 22.80
C ALA A 61 -13.05 45.48 23.15
N LEU A 62 -14.00 45.12 24.03
CA LEU A 62 -14.28 43.71 24.35
C LEU A 62 -14.79 42.93 23.14
N LEU A 63 -15.59 43.56 22.29
CA LEU A 63 -16.17 42.95 21.09
C LEU A 63 -15.12 42.69 19.99
N ILE A 64 -14.20 43.63 19.81
CA ILE A 64 -13.05 43.45 18.92
C ILE A 64 -12.11 42.36 19.47
N LEU A 65 -11.90 42.34 20.79
CA LEU A 65 -11.10 41.32 21.47
C LEU A 65 -11.69 39.91 21.30
N THR A 66 -13.00 39.73 21.44
CA THR A 66 -13.64 38.41 21.29
C THR A 66 -13.59 37.89 19.87
N ILE A 67 -13.77 38.76 18.86
CA ILE A 67 -13.63 38.38 17.44
C ILE A 67 -12.18 37.99 17.12
N ALA A 68 -11.19 38.70 17.69
CA ALA A 68 -9.77 38.41 17.49
C ALA A 68 -9.30 37.12 18.19
N ILE A 69 -9.92 36.74 19.31
CA ILE A 69 -9.57 35.51 20.06
C ILE A 69 -10.07 34.25 19.35
N LEU A 70 -11.19 34.32 18.63
CA LEU A 70 -11.79 33.18 17.94
C LEU A 70 -10.82 32.43 16.99
N PRO A 71 -10.09 33.09 16.06
CA PRO A 71 -9.12 32.39 15.20
C PRO A 71 -7.92 31.84 15.98
N VAL A 72 -7.49 32.49 17.06
CA VAL A 72 -6.40 32.00 17.91
C VAL A 72 -6.79 30.71 18.63
N VAL A 73 -8.01 30.64 19.17
CA VAL A 73 -8.54 29.43 19.81
C VAL A 73 -8.69 28.29 18.79
N ALA A 74 -9.20 28.59 17.60
CA ALA A 74 -9.30 27.59 16.52
C ALA A 74 -7.92 27.03 16.14
N LEU A 75 -6.90 27.89 16.02
CA LEU A 75 -5.52 27.46 15.76
C LEU A 75 -4.95 26.63 16.91
N VAL A 76 -5.19 27.01 18.16
CA VAL A 76 -4.73 26.24 19.33
C VAL A 76 -5.38 24.86 19.37
N ILE A 77 -6.68 24.76 19.11
CA ILE A 77 -7.39 23.47 19.03
C ILE A 77 -6.84 22.63 17.89
N GLN A 78 -6.66 23.21 16.70
CA GLN A 78 -6.09 22.52 15.54
C GLN A 78 -4.68 21.98 15.84
N ASN A 79 -3.83 22.81 16.46
CA ASN A 79 -2.48 22.40 16.86
C ASN A 79 -2.52 21.34 17.97
N ALA A 80 -3.43 21.44 18.94
CA ALA A 80 -3.56 20.44 20.01
C ALA A 80 -4.01 19.08 19.45
N VAL A 81 -4.98 19.05 18.54
CA VAL A 81 -5.40 17.83 17.82
C VAL A 81 -4.25 17.28 16.98
N PHE A 82 -3.52 18.14 16.27
CA PHE A 82 -2.36 17.75 15.47
C PHE A 82 -1.24 17.13 16.33
N VAL A 83 -0.94 17.73 17.48
CA VAL A 83 0.06 17.23 18.43
C VAL A 83 -0.38 15.93 19.09
N GLN A 84 -1.66 15.76 19.41
CA GLN A 84 -2.17 14.52 19.98
C GLN A 84 -2.09 13.37 18.96
N ASN A 85 -2.40 13.65 17.70
CA ASN A 85 -2.17 12.72 16.59
C ASN A 85 -0.67 12.43 16.41
N SER A 86 0.21 13.42 16.63
CA SER A 86 1.67 13.27 16.49
C SER A 86 2.34 12.52 17.66
N ASN A 87 1.80 12.60 18.88
CA ASN A 87 2.36 11.91 20.04
C ASN A 87 1.99 10.41 20.07
N ALA A 88 0.83 10.03 19.53
CA ALA A 88 0.47 8.62 19.30
C ALA A 88 1.37 7.95 18.23
N ILE A 89 2.06 8.75 17.41
CA ILE A 89 3.03 8.27 16.42
C ILE A 89 4.34 7.83 17.09
N LEU A 90 4.73 8.37 18.25
CA LEU A 90 6.05 8.07 18.85
C LEU A 90 6.18 6.63 19.38
N THR A 91 5.13 6.06 19.99
CA THR A 91 5.11 4.65 20.42
C THR A 91 4.83 3.69 19.25
N THR A 92 4.06 4.15 18.26
CA THR A 92 3.84 3.43 17.00
C THR A 92 5.13 3.38 16.15
N SER A 93 5.98 4.40 16.23
CA SER A 93 7.24 4.51 15.47
C SER A 93 8.26 3.43 15.83
N VAL A 94 8.28 2.94 17.07
CA VAL A 94 9.19 1.85 17.47
C VAL A 94 8.77 0.53 16.83
N LYS A 95 7.48 0.19 16.91
CA LYS A 95 6.94 -1.02 16.26
C LYS A 95 7.07 -0.97 14.74
N VAL A 96 6.75 0.19 14.14
CA VAL A 96 6.95 0.43 12.71
C VAL A 96 8.42 0.29 12.32
N LYS A 97 9.36 0.76 13.15
CA LYS A 97 10.79 0.60 12.90
C LYS A 97 11.20 -0.88 12.93
N ASP A 98 10.72 -1.63 13.91
CA ASP A 98 11.03 -3.06 14.03
C ASP A 98 10.42 -3.86 12.87
N ASP A 99 9.19 -3.54 12.45
CA ASP A 99 8.52 -4.15 11.29
C ASP A 99 9.25 -3.83 9.97
N VAL A 100 9.73 -2.60 9.81
CA VAL A 100 10.53 -2.18 8.65
C VAL A 100 11.88 -2.89 8.62
N LEU A 101 12.57 -3.00 9.77
CA LEU A 101 13.84 -3.71 9.85
C LEU A 101 13.64 -5.20 9.54
N PHE A 102 12.60 -5.82 10.10
CA PHE A 102 12.22 -7.19 9.77
C PHE A 102 11.93 -7.36 8.27
N SER A 103 11.21 -6.41 7.67
CA SER A 103 10.90 -6.42 6.23
C SER A 103 12.16 -6.39 5.36
N ILE A 104 13.15 -5.57 5.72
CA ILE A 104 14.43 -5.47 5.00
C ILE A 104 15.26 -6.75 5.18
N GLN A 105 15.34 -7.29 6.39
CA GLN A 105 16.06 -8.52 6.68
C GLN A 105 15.43 -9.72 5.94
N SER A 106 14.10 -9.84 6.00
CA SER A 106 13.34 -10.87 5.29
C SER A 106 13.53 -10.78 3.77
N GLY A 107 13.49 -9.57 3.21
CA GLY A 107 13.79 -9.35 1.79
C GLY A 107 15.23 -9.73 1.41
N THR A 108 16.18 -9.58 2.33
CA THR A 108 17.57 -10.01 2.15
C THR A 108 17.69 -11.54 2.14
N VAL A 109 16.99 -12.23 3.04
CA VAL A 109 16.91 -13.70 3.04
C VAL A 109 16.33 -14.22 1.73
N VAL A 110 15.19 -13.65 1.30
CA VAL A 110 14.55 -14.00 0.00
C VAL A 110 15.54 -13.81 -1.16
N HIS A 111 16.29 -12.70 -1.17
CA HIS A 111 17.28 -12.43 -2.21
C HIS A 111 18.36 -13.52 -2.29
N TYR A 112 18.96 -13.90 -1.17
CA TYR A 112 20.01 -14.93 -1.17
C TYR A 112 19.46 -16.32 -1.45
N MET A 113 18.28 -16.68 -0.93
CA MET A 113 17.63 -17.94 -1.28
C MET A 113 17.32 -18.07 -2.78
N GLN A 114 16.97 -16.97 -3.44
CA GLN A 114 16.75 -16.97 -4.89
C GLN A 114 18.03 -17.24 -5.68
N ILE A 115 19.17 -16.71 -5.21
CA ILE A 115 20.49 -16.98 -5.80
C ILE A 115 20.89 -18.43 -5.55
N GLU A 116 20.70 -18.92 -4.32
CA GLU A 116 21.00 -20.30 -3.95
C GLU A 116 20.17 -21.29 -4.79
N ARG A 117 18.85 -21.07 -4.93
CA ARG A 117 17.98 -21.87 -5.80
C ARG A 117 18.52 -21.97 -7.23
N GLY A 118 18.87 -20.83 -7.84
CA GLY A 118 19.34 -20.77 -9.21
C GLY A 118 20.71 -21.45 -9.40
N THR A 119 21.60 -21.28 -8.43
CA THR A 119 22.94 -21.89 -8.48
C THR A 119 22.86 -23.39 -8.18
N SER A 120 21.99 -23.83 -7.28
CA SER A 120 21.70 -25.25 -7.02
C SER A 120 21.12 -25.93 -8.26
N ALA A 121 20.20 -25.27 -8.98
CA ALA A 121 19.68 -25.78 -10.25
C ALA A 121 20.80 -25.97 -11.29
N LEU A 122 21.70 -24.98 -11.42
CA LEU A 122 22.87 -25.08 -12.30
C LEU A 122 23.80 -26.23 -11.88
N TYR A 123 24.05 -26.41 -10.58
CA TYR A 123 24.87 -27.50 -10.06
C TYR A 123 24.29 -28.87 -10.42
N ILE A 124 22.98 -29.06 -10.22
CA ILE A 124 22.26 -30.29 -10.59
C ILE A 124 22.35 -30.52 -12.11
N SER A 125 22.06 -29.51 -12.93
CA SER A 125 22.15 -29.61 -14.40
C SER A 125 23.57 -29.92 -14.90
N SER A 126 24.59 -29.44 -14.18
CA SER A 126 26.00 -29.73 -14.49
C SER A 126 26.47 -31.12 -14.04
N THR A 127 25.57 -31.95 -13.49
CA THR A 127 25.89 -33.28 -12.94
C THR A 127 27.00 -33.22 -11.88
N GLY A 128 26.97 -32.18 -11.05
CA GLY A 128 27.88 -32.05 -9.91
C GLY A 128 29.23 -31.40 -10.19
N ASP A 129 29.32 -30.44 -11.12
CA ASP A 129 30.58 -29.74 -11.42
C ASP A 129 31.18 -29.08 -10.16
N ALA A 130 32.43 -29.42 -9.86
CA ALA A 130 33.15 -28.93 -8.68
C ALA A 130 33.36 -27.41 -8.65
N ASN A 131 33.49 -26.76 -9.81
CA ASN A 131 33.60 -25.30 -9.89
C ASN A 131 32.28 -24.62 -9.53
N VAL A 132 31.16 -25.21 -9.97
CA VAL A 132 29.82 -24.73 -9.62
C VAL A 132 29.56 -24.96 -8.13
N LEU A 133 29.99 -26.11 -7.58
CA LEU A 133 29.89 -26.41 -6.15
C LEU A 133 30.61 -25.37 -5.28
N LYS A 134 31.83 -24.98 -5.67
CA LYS A 134 32.61 -23.96 -4.95
C LYS A 134 31.86 -22.62 -4.88
N ASN A 135 31.27 -22.19 -5.99
CA ASN A 135 30.45 -20.97 -6.01
C ASN A 135 29.17 -21.13 -5.18
N LEU A 136 28.53 -22.31 -5.28
CA LEU A 136 27.31 -22.63 -4.51
C LEU A 136 27.55 -22.58 -3.00
N GLN A 137 28.69 -23.08 -2.52
CA GLN A 137 29.05 -23.00 -1.09
C GLN A 137 29.08 -21.55 -0.60
N GLY A 138 29.70 -20.63 -1.35
CA GLY A 138 29.69 -19.20 -1.00
C GLY A 138 28.29 -18.59 -0.93
N PHE A 139 27.37 -19.03 -1.80
CA PHE A 139 25.97 -18.58 -1.72
C PHE A 139 25.20 -19.20 -0.56
N ARG A 140 25.46 -20.47 -0.20
CA ARG A 140 24.91 -21.13 0.99
C ARG A 140 25.31 -20.37 2.26
N ASP A 141 26.58 -19.98 2.37
CA ASP A 141 27.08 -19.18 3.50
C ASP A 141 26.43 -17.79 3.58
N ASN A 142 26.12 -17.17 2.43
CA ASN A 142 25.39 -15.90 2.39
C ASN A 142 23.95 -16.06 2.88
N THR A 143 23.27 -17.12 2.44
CA THR A 143 21.92 -17.45 2.91
C THR A 143 21.91 -17.70 4.41
N ASP A 144 22.87 -18.45 4.94
CA ASP A 144 22.97 -18.78 6.36
C ASP A 144 23.17 -17.52 7.20
N ARG A 145 24.11 -16.66 6.80
CA ARG A 145 24.30 -15.35 7.45
C ARG A 145 23.05 -14.47 7.40
N ALA A 146 22.32 -14.49 6.29
CA ALA A 146 21.09 -13.73 6.17
C ALA A 146 20.01 -14.25 7.14
N ILE A 147 19.85 -15.57 7.26
CA ILE A 147 18.90 -16.20 8.19
C ILE A 147 19.28 -15.92 9.64
N GLU A 148 20.57 -16.00 9.98
CA GLU A 148 21.08 -15.68 11.31
C GLU A 148 20.90 -14.20 11.68
N SER A 149 20.93 -13.31 10.69
CA SER A 149 20.73 -11.87 10.88
C SER A 149 19.28 -11.46 11.19
N LEU A 150 18.32 -12.38 11.05
CA LEU A 150 16.92 -12.13 11.40
C LEU A 150 16.79 -11.88 12.90
N THR A 151 16.35 -10.68 13.28
CA THR A 151 16.15 -10.31 14.70
C THR A 151 14.84 -10.83 15.27
N LEU A 152 13.86 -11.13 14.40
CA LEU A 152 12.54 -11.62 14.76
C LEU A 152 12.19 -12.81 13.87
N TRP A 153 11.61 -13.85 14.47
CA TRP A 153 11.02 -14.97 13.75
C TRP A 153 9.50 -14.95 13.95
N VAL A 154 8.75 -14.76 12.86
CA VAL A 154 7.28 -14.65 12.89
C VAL A 154 6.57 -15.94 12.46
N GLY A 155 7.34 -16.94 12.02
CA GLY A 155 6.79 -18.19 11.54
C GLY A 155 6.10 -19.00 12.63
N SER A 156 5.09 -19.75 12.21
CA SER A 156 4.23 -20.52 13.08
C SER A 156 3.92 -21.89 12.49
N SER A 157 3.25 -22.76 13.27
CA SER A 157 2.78 -24.05 12.76
C SER A 157 1.73 -23.92 11.65
N VAL A 158 1.10 -22.74 11.50
CA VAL A 158 0.13 -22.46 10.43
C VAL A 158 0.84 -22.40 9.07
N ASP A 159 2.09 -21.94 9.05
CA ASP A 159 2.92 -21.87 7.83
C ASP A 159 3.54 -23.23 7.48
N GLY A 160 3.50 -24.19 8.42
CA GLY A 160 4.06 -25.54 8.31
C GLY A 160 5.11 -25.83 9.38
N GLU A 161 5.40 -27.11 9.63
CA GLU A 161 6.32 -27.53 10.70
C GLU A 161 7.74 -26.97 10.54
N ASN A 162 8.19 -26.79 9.30
CA ASN A 162 9.51 -26.24 8.98
C ASN A 162 9.64 -24.77 9.37
N PHE A 163 8.54 -24.05 9.58
CA PHE A 163 8.53 -22.61 9.83
C PHE A 163 8.27 -22.24 11.29
N VAL A 164 8.06 -23.24 12.17
CA VAL A 164 7.76 -23.02 13.60
C VAL A 164 8.89 -22.25 14.31
N SER A 165 10.13 -22.50 13.93
CA SER A 165 11.28 -21.78 14.47
C SER A 165 12.33 -21.55 13.40
N ARG A 166 13.15 -20.52 13.59
CA ARG A 166 14.31 -20.23 12.73
C ARG A 166 15.21 -21.46 12.58
N ASP A 167 15.43 -22.17 13.69
CA ASP A 167 16.33 -23.33 13.71
C ASP A 167 15.74 -24.50 12.92
N LYS A 168 14.41 -24.71 12.97
CA LYS A 168 13.72 -25.71 12.13
C LYS A 168 13.81 -25.35 10.65
N PHE A 169 13.56 -24.09 10.31
CA PHE A 169 13.67 -23.61 8.93
C PHE A 169 15.08 -23.79 8.39
N HIS A 170 16.07 -23.41 9.19
CA HIS A 170 17.48 -23.55 8.84
C HIS A 170 17.87 -25.01 8.68
N GLN A 171 17.41 -25.88 9.58
CA GLN A 171 17.62 -27.33 9.49
C GLN A 171 17.01 -27.91 8.21
N SER A 172 15.77 -27.59 7.87
CA SER A 172 15.14 -28.08 6.64
C SER A 172 15.92 -27.70 5.38
N ILE A 173 16.50 -26.50 5.33
CA ILE A 173 17.36 -26.08 4.22
C ILE A 173 18.67 -26.88 4.20
N ARG A 174 19.30 -27.11 5.36
CA ARG A 174 20.52 -27.93 5.46
C ARG A 174 20.28 -29.36 4.98
N ASP A 175 19.20 -29.99 5.45
CA ASP A 175 18.84 -31.36 5.07
C ASP A 175 18.62 -31.45 3.55
N PHE A 176 17.94 -30.46 2.96
CA PHE A 176 17.75 -30.41 1.51
C PHE A 176 19.07 -30.20 0.74
N ARG A 177 20.00 -29.40 1.27
CA ARG A 177 21.32 -29.18 0.64
C ARG A 177 22.14 -30.46 0.54
N GLU A 178 21.98 -31.41 1.46
CA GLU A 178 22.64 -32.72 1.37
C GLU A 178 22.15 -33.49 0.15
N LEU A 179 20.83 -33.51 -0.08
CA LEU A 179 20.23 -34.12 -1.27
C LEU A 179 20.72 -33.46 -2.56
N VAL A 180 20.78 -32.12 -2.59
CA VAL A 180 21.33 -31.37 -3.75
C VAL A 180 22.79 -31.72 -3.98
N THR A 181 23.60 -31.81 -2.92
CA THR A 181 25.05 -32.08 -3.03
C THR A 181 25.30 -33.48 -3.59
N ASN A 182 24.48 -34.45 -3.19
CA ASN A 182 24.49 -35.83 -3.70
C ASN A 182 23.86 -35.97 -5.09
N VAL A 183 23.36 -34.88 -5.68
CA VAL A 183 22.63 -34.87 -6.98
C VAL A 183 21.48 -35.89 -6.97
N SER A 184 20.84 -36.07 -5.80
CA SER A 184 19.74 -37.02 -5.60
C SER A 184 18.36 -36.39 -5.82
N VAL A 185 18.31 -35.17 -6.34
CA VAL A 185 17.11 -34.38 -6.59
C VAL A 185 17.16 -33.79 -8.00
N THR A 186 16.00 -33.69 -8.63
CA THR A 186 15.85 -33.11 -9.95
C THR A 186 15.79 -31.57 -9.88
N VAL A 187 16.09 -30.91 -11.01
CA VAL A 187 15.98 -29.44 -11.11
C VAL A 187 14.59 -28.93 -10.74
N PRO A 188 13.47 -29.52 -11.23
CA PRO A 188 12.13 -29.08 -10.84
C PRO A 188 11.85 -29.22 -9.34
N GLU A 189 12.29 -30.31 -8.70
CA GLU A 189 12.14 -30.50 -7.24
C GLU A 189 12.92 -29.46 -6.45
N ASN A 190 14.16 -29.16 -6.86
CA ASN A 190 14.96 -28.09 -6.27
C ASN A 190 14.27 -26.73 -6.41
N VAL A 191 13.77 -26.40 -7.60
CA VAL A 191 13.05 -25.13 -7.81
C VAL A 191 11.81 -25.08 -6.91
N ALA A 192 11.00 -26.14 -6.88
CA ALA A 192 9.78 -26.20 -6.08
C ALA A 192 10.05 -26.03 -4.57
N PHE A 193 11.06 -26.71 -4.03
CA PHE A 193 11.43 -26.62 -2.61
C PHE A 193 11.75 -25.17 -2.21
N TYR A 194 12.69 -24.53 -2.91
CA TYR A 194 13.08 -23.15 -2.58
C TYR A 194 11.95 -22.16 -2.86
N SER A 195 11.19 -22.31 -3.95
CA SER A 195 10.05 -21.43 -4.27
C SER A 195 8.99 -21.47 -3.18
N ASN A 196 8.69 -22.63 -2.59
CA ASN A 196 7.74 -22.75 -1.48
C ASN A 196 8.23 -21.98 -0.25
N PHE A 197 9.51 -22.14 0.12
CA PHE A 197 10.10 -21.42 1.25
C PHE A 197 10.12 -19.90 1.02
N ILE A 198 10.49 -19.47 -0.20
CA ILE A 198 10.49 -18.06 -0.60
C ILE A 198 9.08 -17.47 -0.54
N ALA A 199 8.05 -18.20 -1.01
CA ALA A 199 6.67 -17.74 -1.01
C ALA A 199 6.16 -17.44 0.41
N VAL A 200 6.46 -18.32 1.37
CA VAL A 200 6.11 -18.10 2.79
C VAL A 200 6.81 -16.85 3.35
N MET A 201 8.11 -16.68 3.09
CA MET A 201 8.85 -15.48 3.51
C MET A 201 8.30 -14.19 2.89
N ILE A 202 7.88 -14.23 1.62
CA ILE A 202 7.20 -13.11 0.95
C ILE A 202 5.84 -12.82 1.59
N GLY A 203 5.12 -13.85 2.03
CA GLY A 203 3.87 -13.73 2.80
C GLY A 203 4.09 -12.98 4.11
N TRP A 204 5.09 -13.37 4.90
CA TRP A 204 5.44 -12.67 6.15
C TRP A 204 5.83 -11.21 5.93
N LEU A 205 6.51 -10.92 4.81
CA LEU A 205 6.78 -9.55 4.40
C LEU A 205 5.48 -8.78 4.13
N ALA A 206 4.51 -9.39 3.43
CA ALA A 206 3.22 -8.76 3.16
C ALA A 206 2.48 -8.42 4.45
N ASP A 207 2.47 -9.34 5.41
CA ASP A 207 1.79 -9.17 6.70
C ASP A 207 2.46 -8.09 7.56
N SER A 208 3.79 -8.08 7.61
CA SER A 208 4.57 -7.04 8.30
C SER A 208 4.28 -5.65 7.71
N ILE A 209 4.21 -5.55 6.38
CA ILE A 209 3.79 -4.31 5.73
C ILE A 209 2.40 -3.96 6.22
N GLN A 210 1.43 -4.88 6.19
CA GLN A 210 0.03 -4.62 6.55
C GLN A 210 -0.20 -4.09 7.97
N ILE A 211 0.68 -4.41 8.92
CA ILE A 211 0.61 -3.92 10.30
C ILE A 211 1.08 -2.46 10.38
N SER A 212 2.02 -2.06 9.53
CA SER A 212 2.66 -0.73 9.52
C SER A 212 1.84 0.37 8.79
N ARG A 213 0.49 0.31 8.75
CA ARG A 213 -0.44 1.17 7.95
C ARG A 213 -0.32 2.69 8.14
N SER A 214 0.50 3.14 9.09
CA SER A 214 0.62 4.54 9.48
C SER A 214 2.05 5.04 9.27
N GLY A 215 2.32 5.63 8.10
CA GLY A 215 3.57 6.34 7.86
C GLY A 215 3.88 6.58 6.39
N ASP A 216 4.71 7.60 6.12
CA ASP A 216 5.19 7.94 4.78
C ASP A 216 6.02 6.82 4.12
N LEU A 217 6.48 5.86 4.92
CA LEU A 217 7.27 4.72 4.46
C LEU A 217 6.40 3.58 3.90
N TRP A 218 5.13 3.48 4.28
CA TRP A 218 4.24 2.41 3.82
C TRP A 218 4.19 2.30 2.28
N PRO A 219 3.98 3.38 1.50
CA PRO A 219 3.97 3.29 0.05
C PRO A 219 5.30 2.83 -0.55
N VAL A 220 6.42 3.07 0.13
CA VAL A 220 7.75 2.57 -0.29
C VAL A 220 7.82 1.06 -0.06
N LEU A 221 7.38 0.58 1.10
CA LEU A 221 7.37 -0.85 1.41
C LEU A 221 6.47 -1.65 0.48
N VAL A 222 5.27 -1.14 0.17
CA VAL A 222 4.36 -1.77 -0.79
C VAL A 222 5.01 -1.89 -2.17
N ARG A 223 5.67 -0.82 -2.65
CA ARG A 223 6.42 -0.86 -3.92
C ARG A 223 7.56 -1.88 -3.88
N TYR A 224 8.29 -1.95 -2.77
CA TYR A 224 9.35 -2.93 -2.57
C TYR A 224 8.82 -4.37 -2.59
N HIS A 225 7.70 -4.63 -1.91
CA HIS A 225 7.04 -5.94 -1.91
C HIS A 225 6.57 -6.36 -3.29
N MET A 226 5.93 -5.45 -4.04
CA MET A 226 5.53 -5.71 -5.42
C MET A 226 6.73 -6.04 -6.30
N LEU A 227 7.85 -5.34 -6.14
CA LEU A 227 9.09 -5.64 -6.85
C LEU A 227 9.62 -7.05 -6.51
N ILE A 228 9.58 -7.46 -5.23
CA ILE A 228 10.00 -8.81 -4.83
C ILE A 228 9.12 -9.88 -5.47
N ILE A 229 7.79 -9.69 -5.44
CA ILE A 229 6.85 -10.62 -6.09
C ILE A 229 7.14 -10.71 -7.58
N SER A 230 7.30 -9.57 -8.26
CA SER A 230 7.62 -9.57 -9.70
C SER A 230 8.94 -10.30 -9.98
N LYS A 231 9.97 -10.12 -9.14
CA LYS A 231 11.25 -10.83 -9.28
C LYS A 231 11.08 -12.34 -9.10
N GLU A 232 10.24 -12.75 -8.16
CA GLU A 232 9.98 -14.16 -7.89
C GLU A 232 9.20 -14.82 -9.02
N GLN A 233 8.11 -14.21 -9.49
CA GLN A 233 7.33 -14.71 -10.63
C GLN A 233 8.18 -14.82 -11.89
N ALA A 234 8.98 -13.80 -12.22
CA ALA A 234 9.93 -13.87 -13.34
C ALA A 234 10.99 -14.97 -13.14
N GLY A 235 11.38 -15.26 -11.90
CA GLY A 235 12.29 -16.35 -11.55
C GLY A 235 11.68 -17.73 -11.80
N VAL A 236 10.43 -17.92 -11.39
CA VAL A 236 9.66 -19.15 -11.63
C VAL A 236 9.40 -19.35 -13.12
N GLU A 237 8.95 -18.32 -13.84
CA GLU A 237 8.75 -18.37 -15.29
C GLU A 237 10.04 -18.74 -16.03
N ARG A 238 11.19 -18.18 -15.63
CA ARG A 238 12.49 -18.56 -16.20
C ARG A 238 12.80 -20.04 -15.97
N ALA A 239 12.55 -20.56 -14.77
CA ALA A 239 12.83 -21.96 -14.43
C ALA A 239 11.91 -22.94 -15.18
N LEU A 240 10.62 -22.61 -15.30
CA LEU A 240 9.66 -23.37 -16.10
C LEU A 240 10.03 -23.30 -17.59
N GLY A 241 10.36 -22.10 -18.08
CA GLY A 241 10.76 -21.86 -19.46
C GLY A 241 12.05 -22.58 -19.84
N SER A 242 13.08 -22.57 -18.99
CA SER A 242 14.32 -23.31 -19.24
C SER A 242 14.09 -24.81 -19.29
N THR A 243 13.20 -25.32 -18.43
CA THR A 243 12.82 -26.73 -18.45
C THR A 243 12.09 -27.08 -19.74
N PHE A 244 11.13 -26.26 -20.16
CA PHE A 244 10.43 -26.41 -21.43
C PHE A 244 11.38 -26.44 -22.64
N PHE A 245 12.30 -25.48 -22.73
CA PHE A 245 13.27 -25.45 -23.84
C PHE A 245 14.23 -26.65 -23.82
N ALA A 246 14.54 -27.19 -22.65
CA ALA A 246 15.42 -28.35 -22.52
C ALA A 246 14.72 -29.67 -22.86
N THR A 247 13.42 -29.81 -22.54
CA THR A 247 12.68 -31.08 -22.73
C THR A 247 11.82 -31.11 -23.98
N GLY A 248 11.48 -29.95 -24.55
CA GLY A 248 10.56 -29.84 -25.69
C GLY A 248 9.08 -30.11 -25.36
N GLU A 249 8.73 -30.31 -24.08
CA GLU A 249 7.37 -30.62 -23.61
C GLU A 249 6.90 -29.63 -22.54
N LEU A 250 5.70 -29.07 -22.71
CA LEU A 250 4.99 -28.28 -21.69
C LEU A 250 4.18 -29.23 -20.81
N ARG A 251 4.57 -29.38 -19.54
CA ARG A 251 3.75 -30.04 -18.52
C ARG A 251 3.00 -28.95 -17.75
N CYS A 252 1.69 -28.88 -17.98
CA CYS A 252 0.76 -27.97 -17.30
C CYS A 252 0.33 -28.52 -15.94
#